data_AF-A0A5B8XQ24-F1
#
_entry.id   AF-A0A5B8XQ24-F1
#
_cell.length_a   1.000
_cell.length_b   1.000
_cell.length_c   1.000
_cell.angle_alpha   90.00
_cell.angle_beta   90.00
_cell.angle_gamma   90.00
#
_symmetry.space_group_name_H-M   'P 1'
#
loop_
_entity.id
_entity.type
_entity.pdbx_description
1 polymer ?
#
loop_
_entity_poly.entity_id
_entity_poly.type
_entity_poly.pdbx_seq_one_letter_code
_entity_poly.pdbx_strand_id
1 'polypeptide(L)' 'MKNTTDKQLLRRATAVHRDMLKQAEKFGVSASQYDVTKLLHTSESGKVKVLIDATERLAIAIAKRRRIIICEK' A
#
# COMPACT_ATOMS: atom_id res chain seq x y z
N MET A 1 -16.44 -18.23 14.20
CA MET A 1 -15.05 -18.44 13.72
C MET A 1 -14.63 -17.54 12.54
N LYS A 2 -15.35 -16.47 12.17
CA LYS A 2 -14.97 -15.59 11.02
C LYS A 2 -13.89 -14.52 11.34
N ASN A 3 -13.79 -14.07 12.59
CA ASN A 3 -12.91 -12.93 12.95
C ASN A 3 -11.39 -13.20 12.86
N THR A 4 -10.94 -14.46 12.88
CA THR A 4 -9.51 -14.80 12.82
C THR A 4 -8.93 -14.58 11.43
N THR A 5 -9.72 -14.86 10.38
CA THR A 5 -9.30 -14.76 8.98
C THR A 5 -9.17 -13.31 8.54
N ASP A 6 -10.13 -12.45 8.91
CA ASP A 6 -10.10 -11.02 8.57
C ASP A 6 -8.94 -10.29 9.25
N LYS A 7 -8.62 -10.66 10.50
CA LYS A 7 -7.45 -10.13 11.21
C LYS A 7 -6.13 -10.56 10.57
N GLN A 8 -6.03 -11.80 10.10
CA GLN A 8 -4.84 -12.25 9.37
C GLN A 8 -4.70 -11.55 8.02
N LEU A 9 -5.82 -11.35 7.31
CA LEU A 9 -5.84 -10.63 6.03
C LEU A 9 -5.41 -9.17 6.22
N LEU A 10 -5.93 -8.50 7.25
CA LEU A 10 -5.54 -7.12 7.59
C LEU A 10 -4.05 -7.00 7.93
N ARG A 11 -3.51 -7.95 8.70
CA ARG A 11 -2.07 -7.98 9.01
C ARG A 11 -1.22 -8.13 7.74
N ARG A 12 -1.60 -9.05 6.85
CA ARG A 12 -0.91 -9.25 5.57
C ARG A 12 -1.00 -8.02 4.67
N ALA A 13 -2.18 -7.44 4.51
CA ALA A 13 -2.38 -6.22 3.71
C ALA A 13 -1.56 -5.04 4.26
N THR A 14 -1.51 -4.88 5.59
CA THR A 14 -0.68 -3.85 6.24
C THR A 14 0.81 -4.07 5.99
N ALA A 15 1.29 -5.32 6.07
CA ALA A 15 2.69 -5.65 5.80
C ALA A 15 3.07 -5.33 4.35
N VAL A 16 2.25 -5.77 3.38
CA VAL A 16 2.45 -5.49 1.95
C VAL A 16 2.45 -3.98 1.68
N HIS A 17 1.51 -3.25 2.29
CA HIS A 17 1.44 -1.79 2.14
C HIS A 17 2.71 -1.10 2.65
N ARG A 18 3.21 -1.50 3.82
CA ARG A 18 4.47 -0.97 4.38
C ARG A 18 5.69 -1.27 3.51
N ASP A 19 5.78 -2.47 2.95
CA ASP A 19 6.87 -2.82 2.04
C ASP A 19 6.81 -2.01 0.74
N MET A 20 5.60 -1.71 0.25
CA MET A 20 5.41 -0.86 -0.92
C MET A 20 5.79 0.60 -0.63
N LEU A 21 5.48 1.13 0.56
CA LEU A 21 5.94 2.46 0.99
C LEU A 21 7.48 2.56 0.96
N LYS A 22 8.19 1.54 1.46
CA LYS A 22 9.66 1.48 1.38
C LYS A 22 10.17 1.43 -0.07
N GLN A 23 9.46 0.75 -0.97
CA GLN A 23 9.82 0.76 -2.39
C GLN A 23 9.59 2.12 -3.02
N ALA A 24 8.51 2.82 -2.66
CA ALA A 24 8.22 4.16 -3.14
C ALA A 24 9.37 5.13 -2.82
N GLU A 25 9.89 5.10 -1.60
CA GLU A 25 11.06 5.89 -1.19
C GLU A 25 12.29 5.62 -2.07
N LYS A 26 12.57 4.34 -2.39
CA LYS A 26 13.69 3.96 -3.28
C LYS A 26 13.58 4.56 -4.68
N PHE A 27 12.36 4.74 -5.18
CA PHE A 27 12.11 5.31 -6.51
C PHE A 27 11.80 6.81 -6.47
N GLY A 28 11.89 7.46 -5.30
CA GLY A 28 11.57 8.88 -5.14
C GLY A 28 10.09 9.22 -5.34
N VAL A 29 9.19 8.25 -5.14
CA VAL A 29 7.74 8.46 -5.17
C VAL A 29 7.28 8.90 -3.78
N SER A 30 6.58 10.03 -3.70
CA SER A 30 6.06 10.54 -2.43
C SER A 30 5.01 9.58 -1.85
N ALA A 31 5.42 8.82 -0.85
CA ALA A 31 4.64 7.74 -0.24
C ALA A 31 3.63 8.26 0.81
N SER A 32 3.80 9.50 1.27
CA SER A 32 3.00 10.12 2.34
C SER A 32 1.52 10.29 1.99
N GLN A 33 1.22 10.50 0.70
CA GLN A 33 -0.15 10.58 0.19
C GLN A 33 -0.88 9.22 0.18
N TYR A 34 -0.13 8.13 0.29
CA TYR A 34 -0.65 6.76 0.24
C TYR A 34 -0.61 6.09 1.62
N ASP A 35 -0.04 6.73 2.64
CA ASP A 35 0.00 6.21 4.02
C ASP A 35 -1.38 6.27 4.67
N VAL A 36 -2.21 5.29 4.31
CA VAL A 36 -3.54 5.10 4.89
C VAL A 36 -3.50 4.34 6.21
N THR A 37 -2.31 3.96 6.71
CA THR A 37 -2.21 3.23 7.99
C THR A 37 -2.70 4.08 9.17
N LYS A 38 -2.66 5.41 9.05
CA LYS A 38 -3.20 6.36 10.02
C LYS A 38 -4.71 6.56 9.92
N LEU A 39 -5.35 6.15 8.82
CA LEU A 39 -6.79 6.31 8.57
C LEU A 39 -7.62 5.09 8.99
N LEU A 40 -7.01 4.13 9.69
CA LEU A 40 -7.61 2.84 10.05
C LEU A 40 -8.59 2.90 11.24
N HIS A 41 -9.41 3.95 11.35
CA HIS A 41 -10.45 4.08 12.39
C HIS A 41 -11.79 3.39 12.03
N THR A 42 -11.90 2.77 10.85
CA THR A 42 -13.12 2.10 10.34
C THR A 42 -13.23 0.61 10.74
N SER A 43 -14.30 -0.08 10.35
CA SER A 43 -14.48 -1.53 10.61
C SER A 43 -13.36 -2.40 9.97
N GLU A 44 -13.03 -3.56 10.55
CA GLU A 44 -11.91 -4.42 10.08
C GLU A 44 -11.99 -4.76 8.58
N SER A 45 -13.19 -4.98 8.04
CA SER A 45 -13.40 -5.23 6.60
C SER A 45 -13.16 -3.98 5.74
N GLY A 46 -13.57 -2.80 6.21
CA GLY A 46 -13.31 -1.53 5.53
C GLY A 46 -11.82 -1.18 5.51
N LYS A 47 -11.09 -1.50 6.59
CA LYS A 47 -9.63 -1.31 6.69
C LYS A 47 -8.87 -2.06 5.61
N VAL A 48 -9.23 -3.31 5.35
CA VAL A 48 -8.58 -4.15 4.33
C VAL A 48 -8.77 -3.54 2.95
N LYS A 49 -10.01 -3.16 2.60
CA LYS A 49 -10.31 -2.59 1.27
C LYS A 49 -9.56 -1.28 1.02
N VAL A 50 -9.52 -0.39 2.01
CA VAL A 50 -8.78 0.88 1.93
C VAL A 50 -7.29 0.65 1.78
N LEU A 51 -6.72 -0.29 2.53
CA LEU A 51 -5.29 -0.65 2.41
C LEU A 51 -4.96 -1.21 1.03
N ILE A 52 -5.83 -2.06 0.46
CA ILE A 52 -5.62 -2.63 -0.88
C ILE A 52 -5.64 -1.53 -1.94
N ASP A 53 -6.67 -0.67 -1.96
CA ASP A 53 -6.78 0.41 -2.96
C ASP A 53 -5.60 1.40 -2.87
N ALA A 54 -5.19 1.78 -1.65
CA ALA A 54 -4.01 2.62 -1.46
C ALA A 54 -2.72 1.95 -1.95
N THR A 55 -2.58 0.65 -1.73
CA THR A 55 -1.42 -0.14 -2.18
C THR A 55 -1.38 -0.24 -3.70
N GLU A 56 -2.52 -0.47 -4.36
CA GLU A 56 -2.60 -0.56 -5.83
C GLU A 56 -2.21 0.77 -6.49
N ARG A 57 -2.73 1.89 -5.98
CA ARG A 57 -2.38 3.23 -6.49
C ARG A 57 -0.89 3.53 -6.31
N LEU A 58 -0.32 3.15 -5.16
CA LEU A 58 1.10 3.30 -4.89
C LEU A 58 1.95 2.44 -5.84
N ALA A 59 1.54 1.20 -6.09
CA ALA A 59 2.22 0.30 -7.01
C ALA A 59 2.22 0.85 -8.45
N ILE A 60 1.10 1.44 -8.91
CA ILE A 60 1.01 2.11 -10.21
C ILE A 60 1.96 3.31 -10.27
N ALA A 61 2.03 4.13 -9.22
CA ALA A 61 2.93 5.28 -9.16
C ALA A 61 4.41 4.85 -9.24
N ILE A 62 4.79 3.80 -8.50
CA ILE A 62 6.12 3.19 -8.56
C ILE A 62 6.41 2.67 -9.97
N ALA A 63 5.48 1.93 -10.58
CA ALA A 63 5.66 1.36 -11.91
C ALA A 63 5.86 2.46 -12.98
N LYS A 64 5.09 3.56 -12.91
CA LYS A 64 5.28 4.73 -13.77
C LYS A 64 6.66 5.34 -13.59
N ARG A 65 7.11 5.54 -12.36
CA ARG A 65 8.44 6.12 -12.07
C ARG A 65 9.58 5.21 -12.54
N ARG A 66 9.44 3.88 -12.37
CA ARG A 66 10.39 2.88 -12.88
C ARG A 66 10.52 2.92 -14.41
N ARG A 67 9.40 3.07 -15.13
CA ARG A 67 9.45 3.20 -16.61
C ARG A 67 10.18 4.47 -17.06
N ILE A 68 9.98 5.59 -16.38
CA ILE A 68 10.70 6.84 -16.68
C ILE A 68 12.21 6.62 -16.52
N ILE A 69 12.65 6.06 -15.38
CA ILE A 69 14.08 5.81 -15.11
C ILE A 69 14.72 4.87 -16.14
N ILE A 70 13.99 3.88 -16.65
CA ILE A 70 14.49 2.96 -17.68
C ILE A 70 14.61 3.67 -19.03
N CYS A 71 13.68 4.57 -19.38
CA CYS A 71 13.75 5.35 -20.63
C CYS A 71 14.78 6.49 -20.60
N GLU A 72 15.18 6.96 -19.40
CA GLU A 72 16.23 7.99 -19.24
C GLU A 72 17.66 7.40 -19.21
N LYS A 73 17.80 6.06 -19.24
CA LYS A 73 19.08 5.35 -19.37
C LYS A 73 19.36 4.93 -20.80
#